data_AF-A0A382CL76-F1
#
_entry.id   AF-A0A382CL76-F1
#
_cell.length_a   1.000
_cell.length_b   1.000
_cell.length_c   1.000
_cell.angle_alpha   90.00
_cell.angle_beta   90.00
_cell.angle_gamma   90.00
#
_symmetry.space_group_name_H-M   'P 1'
#
loop_
_entity.id
_entity.type
_entity.pdbx_description
1 polymer ?
#
loop_
_entity_poly.entity_id
_entity_poly.type
_entity_poly.pdbx_seq_one_letter_code
_entity_poly.pdbx_strand_id
1 'polypeptide(L)'
;MKITKNIVFAISLGLVASTGADEVKILKVGTKPESVCRGFDGKLFVSIINAEEPGDGGINIIDGDKVKEFCRGMNSPKGLAFVGGFLVTADETTVWKVNKKGKVTKLAEKKDFPNEIEFLNDVVASRDKKSVYVTEMSSPGPMFDP
;
A
#
# COMPACT_ATOMS: atom_id res chain seq x y z
N MET A 1 42.24 3.68 66.68
CA MET A 1 40.96 3.53 65.95
C MET A 1 41.19 4.04 64.52
N LYS A 2 41.42 3.13 63.56
CA LYS A 2 41.75 3.49 62.15
C LYS A 2 40.47 3.42 61.33
N ILE A 3 40.08 4.54 60.71
CA ILE A 3 38.96 4.59 59.77
C ILE A 3 39.56 4.54 58.37
N THR A 4 39.43 3.40 57.69
CA THR A 4 39.81 3.23 56.29
C THR A 4 38.67 3.73 55.41
N LYS A 5 38.92 4.78 54.62
CA LYS A 5 38.00 5.25 53.59
C LYS A 5 38.16 4.38 52.35
N ASN A 6 37.15 3.53 52.07
CA ASN A 6 37.07 2.82 50.79
C ASN A 6 36.46 3.77 49.75
N ILE A 7 37.27 4.15 48.76
CA ILE A 7 36.82 4.88 47.57
C ILE A 7 36.39 3.81 46.56
N VAL A 8 35.10 3.76 46.24
CA VAL A 8 34.55 2.93 45.16
C VAL A 8 34.57 3.78 43.89
N PHE A 9 35.36 3.36 42.90
CA PHE A 9 35.40 3.97 41.58
C PHE A 9 34.40 3.21 40.68
N ALA A 10 33.22 3.80 40.47
CA ALA A 10 32.23 3.23 39.56
C ALA A 10 32.62 3.60 38.11
N ILE A 11 33.10 2.62 37.34
CA ILE A 11 33.32 2.76 35.91
C ILE A 11 31.97 2.65 35.21
N SER A 12 31.41 3.77 34.78
CA SER A 12 30.23 3.80 33.91
C SER A 12 30.65 3.40 32.50
N LEU A 13 30.34 2.17 32.10
CA LEU A 13 30.50 1.69 30.72
C LEU A 13 29.40 2.34 29.86
N GLY A 14 29.76 3.35 29.06
CA GLY A 14 28.85 4.00 28.13
C GLY A 14 28.45 3.04 27.01
N LEU A 15 27.16 2.70 26.92
CA LEU A 15 26.62 1.97 25.78
C LEU A 15 26.56 2.92 24.58
N VAL A 16 27.49 2.77 23.64
CA VAL A 16 27.44 3.48 22.36
C VAL A 16 26.50 2.70 21.45
N ALA A 17 25.25 3.13 21.35
CA ALA A 17 24.32 2.62 20.35
C ALA A 17 24.71 3.18 18.97
N SER A 18 25.40 2.39 18.16
CA SER A 18 25.63 2.72 16.76
C SER A 18 24.31 2.63 16.01
N THR A 19 23.69 3.77 15.70
CA THR A 19 22.57 3.84 14.77
C THR A 19 23.12 3.70 13.35
N GLY A 20 23.36 2.47 12.90
CA GLY A 20 23.57 2.20 11.48
C GLY A 20 22.27 2.52 10.74
N ALA A 21 22.33 3.36 9.71
CA ALA A 21 21.21 3.50 8.80
C ALA A 21 20.99 2.13 8.13
N ASP A 22 19.78 1.58 8.23
CA ASP A 22 19.43 0.36 7.52
C ASP A 22 19.70 0.55 6.03
N GLU A 23 20.35 -0.44 5.41
CA GLU A 23 20.67 -0.42 3.99
C GLU A 23 19.36 -0.38 3.17
N VAL A 24 19.28 0.52 2.19
CA VAL A 24 18.11 0.62 1.31
C VAL A 24 17.97 -0.66 0.51
N LYS A 25 16.85 -1.36 0.70
CA LYS A 25 16.54 -2.59 -0.05
C LYS A 25 15.66 -2.29 -1.26
N ILE A 26 16.05 -2.83 -2.41
CA ILE A 26 15.24 -2.81 -3.63
C ILE A 26 14.56 -4.17 -3.77
N LEU A 27 13.23 -4.18 -3.76
CA LEU A 27 12.43 -5.40 -3.92
C LEU A 27 11.83 -5.46 -5.32
N LYS A 28 11.94 -6.61 -5.99
CA LYS A 28 11.21 -6.87 -7.23
C LYS A 28 9.76 -7.21 -6.89
N VAL A 29 8.88 -6.22 -6.92
CA VAL A 29 7.49 -6.34 -6.44
C VAL A 29 6.51 -6.90 -7.48
N GLY A 30 6.88 -6.88 -8.77
CA GLY A 30 6.03 -7.35 -9.88
C GLY A 30 6.24 -6.51 -11.14
N THR A 31 5.46 -6.80 -12.18
CA THR A 31 5.49 -6.08 -13.46
C THR A 31 4.55 -4.87 -13.41
N LYS A 32 5.03 -3.67 -13.75
CA LYS A 32 4.25 -2.42 -13.72
C LYS A 32 3.51 -2.22 -12.37
N PRO A 33 4.22 -2.14 -11.24
CA PRO A 33 3.60 -1.77 -9.97
C PRO A 33 3.11 -0.32 -10.02
N GLU A 34 2.00 -0.01 -9.36
CA GLU A 34 1.40 1.33 -9.45
C GLU A 34 1.23 2.02 -8.09
N SER A 35 0.53 1.38 -7.14
CA SER A 35 0.25 1.95 -5.81
C SER A 35 0.65 0.98 -4.70
N VAL A 36 0.86 1.51 -3.49
CA VAL A 36 1.19 0.73 -2.31
C VAL A 36 0.47 1.25 -1.07
N CYS A 37 -0.04 0.34 -0.23
CA CYS A 37 -0.55 0.69 1.09
C CYS A 37 -0.20 -0.35 2.15
N ARG A 38 -0.26 0.04 3.43
CA ARG A 38 -0.29 -0.94 4.54
C ARG A 38 -1.71 -1.49 4.69
N GLY A 39 -1.83 -2.79 4.85
CA GLY A 39 -3.10 -3.49 5.00
C GLY A 39 -3.10 -4.52 6.12
N PHE A 40 -3.57 -5.73 5.79
CA PHE A 40 -3.71 -6.83 6.74
C PHE A 40 -2.40 -7.13 7.49
N ASP A 41 -2.51 -7.27 8.80
CA ASP A 41 -1.41 -7.63 9.70
C ASP A 41 -0.18 -6.70 9.58
N GLY A 42 -0.40 -5.43 9.17
CA GLY A 42 0.64 -4.43 9.00
C GLY A 42 1.52 -4.60 7.75
N LYS A 43 1.21 -5.58 6.89
CA LYS A 43 1.95 -5.89 5.66
C LYS A 43 1.68 -4.85 4.57
N LEU A 44 2.60 -4.74 3.61
CA LEU A 44 2.41 -3.88 2.45
C LEU A 44 1.73 -4.65 1.32
N PHE A 45 0.88 -3.96 0.58
CA PHE A 45 0.19 -4.48 -0.60
C PHE A 45 0.42 -3.53 -1.75
N VAL A 46 0.69 -4.08 -2.92
CA VAL A 46 1.07 -3.33 -4.13
C VAL A 46 0.11 -3.70 -5.25
N SER A 47 -0.53 -2.72 -5.88
CA SER A 47 -1.30 -2.98 -7.11
C SER A 47 -0.34 -3.23 -8.28
N ILE A 48 -0.68 -4.22 -9.10
CA ILE A 48 0.13 -4.72 -10.20
C ILE A 48 -0.73 -4.68 -11.46
N ILE A 49 -0.36 -3.80 -12.40
CA ILE A 49 -1.02 -3.72 -13.71
C ILE A 49 -0.72 -4.97 -14.55
N ASN A 50 0.49 -5.53 -14.39
CA ASN A 50 0.96 -6.70 -15.12
C ASN A 50 1.13 -6.47 -16.64
N ALA A 51 0.53 -7.29 -17.51
CA ALA A 51 0.68 -7.18 -18.96
C ALA A 51 -0.33 -6.21 -19.60
N GLU A 52 -1.28 -5.66 -18.83
CA GLU A 52 -2.44 -4.89 -19.35
C GLU A 52 -3.41 -5.76 -20.15
N GLU A 53 -3.56 -7.03 -19.74
CA GLU A 53 -4.51 -7.95 -20.36
C GLU A 53 -5.73 -8.13 -19.43
N PRO A 54 -6.95 -8.28 -19.98
CA PRO A 54 -8.14 -8.44 -19.14
C PRO A 54 -7.99 -9.58 -18.11
N GLY A 55 -8.11 -9.25 -16.82
CA GLY A 55 -8.03 -10.18 -15.69
C GLY A 55 -6.63 -10.57 -15.23
N ASP A 56 -5.56 -10.11 -15.89
CA ASP A 56 -4.18 -10.47 -15.52
C ASP A 56 -3.57 -9.59 -14.42
N GLY A 57 -4.18 -8.43 -14.17
CA GLY A 57 -3.82 -7.50 -13.11
C GLY A 57 -4.27 -7.97 -11.73
N GLY A 58 -3.66 -7.40 -10.69
CA GLY A 58 -3.98 -7.78 -9.32
C GLY A 58 -3.21 -7.05 -8.22
N ILE A 59 -3.02 -7.74 -7.10
CA ILE A 59 -2.28 -7.23 -5.95
C ILE A 59 -1.21 -8.24 -5.53
N ASN A 60 -0.02 -7.74 -5.20
CA ASN A 60 1.04 -8.48 -4.52
C ASN A 60 1.15 -8.04 -3.06
N ILE A 61 1.58 -8.95 -2.20
CA ILE A 61 1.85 -8.70 -0.79
C ILE A 61 3.35 -8.73 -0.53
N ILE A 62 3.80 -7.84 0.35
CA ILE A 62 5.17 -7.79 0.85
C ILE A 62 5.14 -8.05 2.36
N ASP A 63 5.83 -9.11 2.78
CA ASP A 63 5.98 -9.54 4.17
C ASP A 63 7.47 -9.57 4.54
N GLY A 64 7.96 -8.47 5.11
CA GLY A 64 9.39 -8.20 5.19
C GLY A 64 9.99 -8.05 3.80
N ASP A 65 10.97 -8.89 3.47
CA ASP A 65 11.60 -8.90 2.13
C ASP A 65 10.90 -9.87 1.15
N LYS A 66 9.86 -10.58 1.59
CA LYS A 66 9.18 -11.61 0.78
C LYS A 66 8.03 -11.01 0.01
N VAL A 67 8.14 -11.03 -1.32
CA VAL A 67 7.06 -10.65 -2.25
C VAL A 67 6.30 -11.91 -2.67
N LYS A 68 4.97 -11.86 -2.64
CA LYS A 68 4.10 -12.93 -3.16
C LYS A 68 2.91 -12.35 -3.89
N GLU A 69 2.35 -13.13 -4.81
CA GLU A 69 1.01 -12.87 -5.33
C GLU A 69 -0.03 -12.98 -4.21
N PHE A 70 -0.94 -12.01 -4.15
CA PHE A 70 -2.06 -12.02 -3.22
C PHE A 70 -3.39 -12.31 -3.91
N CYS A 71 -3.67 -11.64 -5.03
CA CYS A 71 -4.84 -11.92 -5.87
C CYS A 71 -4.64 -11.42 -7.30
N ARG A 72 -5.48 -11.92 -8.21
CA ARG A 72 -5.60 -11.55 -9.63
C ARG A 72 -7.07 -11.47 -10.04
N GLY A 73 -7.34 -11.21 -11.32
CA GLY A 73 -8.69 -11.11 -11.88
C GLY A 73 -9.20 -9.68 -12.06
N MET A 74 -8.29 -8.70 -11.95
CA MET A 74 -8.52 -7.28 -12.28
C MET A 74 -7.82 -6.98 -13.61
N ASN A 75 -8.14 -5.87 -14.28
CA ASN A 75 -7.53 -5.57 -15.58
C ASN A 75 -6.22 -4.82 -15.43
N SER A 76 -6.26 -3.68 -14.75
CA SER A 76 -5.16 -2.73 -14.66
C SER A 76 -5.25 -1.90 -13.37
N PRO A 77 -5.27 -2.54 -12.18
CA PRO A 77 -5.51 -1.85 -10.92
C PRO A 77 -4.45 -0.77 -10.65
N LYS A 78 -4.90 0.37 -10.16
CA LYS A 78 -4.13 1.59 -9.92
C LYS A 78 -4.06 1.89 -8.41
N GLY A 79 -4.63 3.00 -7.96
CA GLY A 79 -4.67 3.39 -6.56
C GLY A 79 -5.19 2.30 -5.64
N LEU A 80 -4.63 2.26 -4.43
CA LEU A 80 -4.88 1.20 -3.47
C LEU A 80 -4.92 1.78 -2.05
N ALA A 81 -6.03 1.55 -1.36
CA ALA A 81 -6.19 1.92 0.05
C ALA A 81 -6.66 0.74 0.90
N PHE A 82 -6.34 0.78 2.19
CA PHE A 82 -6.88 -0.15 3.17
C PHE A 82 -7.94 0.52 4.04
N VAL A 83 -9.20 0.09 3.90
CA VAL A 83 -10.38 0.74 4.49
C VAL A 83 -11.40 -0.30 4.93
N GLY A 84 -11.98 -0.15 6.12
CA GLY A 84 -13.03 -1.05 6.61
C GLY A 84 -12.65 -2.53 6.71
N GLY A 85 -11.34 -2.85 6.76
CA GLY A 85 -10.85 -4.23 6.74
C GLY A 85 -10.78 -4.85 5.35
N PHE A 86 -10.75 -4.04 4.29
CA PHE A 86 -10.56 -4.46 2.92
C PHE A 86 -9.45 -3.64 2.27
N LEU A 87 -8.78 -4.24 1.30
CA LEU A 87 -8.08 -3.47 0.27
C LEU A 87 -9.12 -2.98 -0.73
N VAL A 88 -9.04 -1.72 -1.15
CA VAL A 88 -9.94 -1.11 -2.13
C VAL A 88 -9.07 -0.50 -3.23
N THR A 89 -9.37 -0.80 -4.48
CA THR A 89 -8.57 -0.36 -5.62
C THR A 89 -9.43 0.10 -6.79
N ALA A 90 -8.95 1.13 -7.49
CA ALA A 90 -9.49 1.61 -8.76
C ALA A 90 -8.91 0.77 -9.90
N ASP A 91 -9.74 0.41 -10.87
CA ASP A 91 -9.38 -0.41 -12.01
C ASP A 91 -10.26 -0.05 -13.20
N GLU A 92 -9.72 0.74 -14.13
CA GLU A 92 -10.44 1.29 -15.28
C GLU A 92 -11.74 1.97 -14.84
N THR A 93 -12.90 1.35 -15.03
CA THR A 93 -14.21 1.92 -14.65
C THR A 93 -14.85 1.23 -13.44
N THR A 94 -14.09 0.40 -12.73
CA THR A 94 -14.54 -0.42 -11.61
C THR A 94 -13.76 -0.10 -10.34
N VAL A 95 -14.45 -0.07 -9.20
CA VAL A 95 -13.82 -0.09 -7.88
C VAL A 95 -13.96 -1.49 -7.32
N TRP A 96 -12.85 -2.12 -6.99
CA TRP A 96 -12.81 -3.44 -6.38
C TRP A 96 -12.54 -3.36 -4.89
N LYS A 97 -13.04 -4.34 -4.14
CA LYS A 97 -12.56 -4.63 -2.78
C LYS A 97 -12.05 -6.05 -2.67
N VAL A 98 -10.99 -6.23 -1.90
CA VAL A 98 -10.34 -7.51 -1.64
C VAL A 98 -10.28 -7.77 -0.14
N ASN A 99 -10.75 -8.95 0.27
CA ASN A 99 -10.73 -9.35 1.67
C ASN A 99 -9.40 -10.01 2.06
N LYS A 100 -9.22 -10.35 3.35
CA LYS A 100 -8.00 -10.97 3.89
C LYS A 100 -7.64 -12.32 3.24
N LYS A 101 -8.59 -12.98 2.55
CA LYS A 101 -8.39 -14.25 1.84
C LYS A 101 -8.04 -14.05 0.36
N GLY A 102 -7.83 -12.82 -0.10
CA GLY A 102 -7.58 -12.52 -1.52
C GLY A 102 -8.83 -12.60 -2.40
N LYS A 103 -10.04 -12.72 -1.81
CA LYS A 103 -11.28 -12.74 -2.61
C LYS A 103 -11.59 -11.33 -3.11
N VAL A 104 -11.60 -11.18 -4.43
CA VAL A 104 -11.96 -9.96 -5.15
C VAL A 104 -13.48 -9.89 -5.32
N THR A 105 -14.07 -8.72 -5.06
CA THR A 105 -15.50 -8.45 -5.29
C THR A 105 -15.67 -7.01 -5.77
N LYS A 106 -16.59 -6.76 -6.71
CA LYS A 106 -16.93 -5.39 -7.11
C LYS A 106 -17.51 -4.64 -5.90
N LEU A 107 -17.02 -3.41 -5.69
CA LEU A 107 -17.59 -2.46 -4.74
C LEU A 107 -18.52 -1.49 -5.46
N ALA A 108 -18.10 -0.98 -6.61
CA ALA A 108 -18.89 -0.14 -7.51
C ALA A 108 -18.40 -0.35 -8.95
N GLU A 109 -19.27 -0.18 -9.91
CA GLU A 109 -18.95 -0.18 -11.35
C GLU A 109 -19.51 1.07 -12.04
N LYS A 110 -19.15 1.31 -13.31
CA LYS A 110 -19.49 2.53 -14.08
C LYS A 110 -20.92 3.07 -13.84
N LYS A 111 -21.93 2.20 -13.81
CA LYS A 111 -23.35 2.59 -13.63
C LYS A 111 -23.75 3.03 -12.22
N ASP A 112 -22.90 2.75 -11.22
CA ASP A 112 -23.18 3.07 -9.82
C ASP A 112 -22.75 4.51 -9.46
N PHE A 113 -22.04 5.18 -10.37
CA PHE A 113 -21.63 6.58 -10.22
C PHE A 113 -22.68 7.53 -10.79
N PRO A 114 -22.83 8.73 -10.19
CA PRO A 114 -23.80 9.73 -10.66
C PRO A 114 -23.41 10.38 -11.99
N ASN A 115 -22.12 10.36 -12.34
CA ASN A 115 -21.56 10.88 -13.58
C ASN A 115 -20.93 9.75 -14.39
N GLU A 116 -20.70 9.99 -15.69
CA GLU A 116 -19.95 9.06 -16.51
C GLU A 116 -18.52 8.87 -15.99
N ILE A 117 -18.07 7.62 -16.02
CA ILE A 117 -16.73 7.20 -15.64
C ILE A 117 -16.03 6.68 -16.89
N GLU A 118 -14.83 7.20 -17.17
CA GLU A 118 -13.94 6.74 -18.23
C GLU A 118 -12.71 6.06 -17.65
N PHE A 119 -12.10 6.65 -16.61
CA PHE A 119 -10.84 6.14 -16.06
C PHE A 119 -10.66 6.53 -14.59
N LEU A 120 -10.88 5.57 -13.68
CA LEU A 120 -10.60 5.69 -12.26
C LEU A 120 -9.11 5.46 -11.99
N ASN A 121 -8.50 6.35 -11.20
CA ASN A 121 -7.05 6.31 -10.98
C ASN A 121 -6.65 6.02 -9.55
N ASP A 122 -6.97 6.89 -8.59
CA ASP A 122 -6.50 6.75 -7.22
C ASP A 122 -7.64 6.53 -6.22
N VAL A 123 -7.33 5.85 -5.11
CA VAL A 123 -8.26 5.58 -4.01
C VAL A 123 -7.61 5.96 -2.69
N VAL A 124 -8.32 6.73 -1.87
CA VAL A 124 -7.87 7.08 -0.52
C VAL A 124 -8.95 6.83 0.51
N ALA A 125 -8.53 6.43 1.71
CA ALA A 125 -9.42 6.30 2.86
C ALA A 125 -10.04 7.65 3.23
N SER A 126 -11.37 7.67 3.42
CA SER A 126 -12.02 8.81 4.04
C SER A 126 -11.70 8.88 5.53
N ARG A 127 -11.99 10.03 6.15
CA ARG A 127 -11.79 10.27 7.59
C ARG A 127 -12.51 9.25 8.48
N ASP A 128 -13.64 8.71 8.04
CA ASP A 128 -14.42 7.71 8.79
C ASP A 128 -13.77 6.31 8.80
N LYS A 129 -12.75 6.08 7.97
CA LYS A 129 -12.07 4.79 7.75
C LYS A 129 -13.01 3.66 7.31
N LYS A 130 -14.19 4.01 6.80
CA LYS A 130 -15.23 3.09 6.31
C LYS A 130 -15.62 3.37 4.86
N SER A 131 -15.33 4.58 4.38
CA SER A 131 -15.59 5.05 3.02
C SER A 131 -14.28 5.35 2.30
N VAL A 132 -14.33 5.41 0.97
CA VAL A 132 -13.22 5.83 0.13
C VAL A 132 -13.60 7.05 -0.69
N TYR A 133 -12.61 7.89 -1.00
CA TYR A 133 -12.65 8.78 -2.15
C TYR A 133 -11.94 8.09 -3.31
N VAL A 134 -12.49 8.19 -4.51
CA VAL A 134 -11.88 7.68 -5.74
C VAL A 134 -11.82 8.81 -6.75
N THR A 135 -10.70 8.93 -7.46
CA THR A 135 -10.55 9.92 -8.53
C THR A 135 -10.96 9.32 -9.87
N GLU A 136 -11.63 10.15 -10.67
CA GLU A 136 -11.97 9.90 -12.07
C GLU A 136 -11.12 10.87 -12.91
N MET A 137 -10.50 10.39 -13.99
CA MET A 137 -9.55 11.14 -14.81
C MET A 137 -9.95 11.21 -16.29
N SER A 138 -11.25 11.29 -16.58
CA SER A 138 -11.73 11.55 -17.94
C SER A 138 -11.15 12.86 -18.49
N SER A 139 -10.75 12.81 -19.77
CA SER A 139 -10.08 13.88 -20.53
C SER A 139 -8.92 14.61 -19.80
N PRO A 140 -7.66 14.15 -19.94
CA PRO A 140 -6.52 14.97 -19.54
C PRO A 140 -6.48 16.24 -20.40
N GLY A 141 -6.88 17.38 -19.84
CA GLY A 141 -6.16 18.61 -20.12
C GLY A 141 -4.76 18.48 -19.50
N PRO A 142 -3.70 19.05 -20.11
CA PRO A 142 -2.39 19.03 -19.48
C PRO A 142 -2.51 19.55 -18.03
N MET A 143 -1.98 18.78 -17.07
CA MET A 143 -1.95 19.15 -15.64
C MET A 143 -1.18 20.47 -15.43
N PHE A 144 -0.33 20.83 -16.38
CA PHE A 144 0.37 22.10 -16.52
C PHE A 144 0.42 22.50 -18.00
N ASP A 145 -0.17 23.65 -18.33
CA ASP A 145 0.21 24.42 -19.50
C ASP A 145 1.55 25.13 -19.14
N PRO A 146 2.69 24.82 -19.81
CA PRO A 146 4.00 25.39 -19.47
C PRO A 146 4.09 26.90 -19.67
#